data_AF-A0A920TH32-F1
#
_entry.id   AF-A0A920TH32-F1
#
_cell.length_a   1.000
_cell.length_b   1.000
_cell.length_c   1.000
_cell.angle_alpha   90.00
_cell.angle_beta   90.00
_cell.angle_gamma   90.00
#
_symmetry.space_group_name_H-M   'P 1'
#
loop_
_entity.id
_entity.type
_entity.pdbx_description
1 polymer ?
#
loop_
_entity_poly.entity_id
_entity_poly.type
_entity_poly.pdbx_seq_one_letter_code
_entity_poly.pdbx_strand_id
1 'polypeptide(L)' 'MKENNLIKNMNKNKLSYGCQLNSPSSEQIELLGMAGFDFILFDGEHGTLLLTH' A
#
# COMPACT_ATOMS: atom_id res chain seq x y z
N MET A 1 -5.07 9.73 -14.34
CA MET A 1 -4.62 9.16 -13.05
C MET A 1 -5.81 8.45 -12.42
N LYS A 2 -5.64 7.26 -11.82
CA LYS A 2 -6.73 6.58 -11.10
C LYS A 2 -7.12 7.37 -9.84
N GLU A 3 -8.36 7.21 -9.39
CA GLU A 3 -8.86 7.80 -8.13
C GLU A 3 -8.09 7.23 -6.94
N ASN A 4 -7.70 8.07 -5.98
CA ASN A 4 -7.07 7.64 -4.72
C ASN A 4 -8.15 7.33 -3.68
N ASN A 5 -8.37 6.03 -3.43
CA ASN A 5 -9.41 5.55 -2.53
C ASN A 5 -9.19 5.98 -1.07
N LEU A 6 -7.93 6.04 -0.60
CA LEU A 6 -7.60 6.49 0.75
C LEU A 6 -8.05 7.93 0.99
N ILE A 7 -7.70 8.86 0.08
CA ILE A 7 -8.09 10.28 0.19
C ILE A 7 -9.61 10.43 0.06
N LYS A 8 -10.23 9.68 -0.85
CA LYS A 8 -11.69 9.65 -1.03
C LYS A 8 -12.41 9.23 0.26
N ASN A 9 -11.92 8.18 0.91
CA ASN A 9 -12.51 7.65 2.14
C ASN A 9 -12.27 8.61 3.32
N MET A 10 -11.06 9.16 3.44
CA MET A 10 -10.71 10.16 4.45
C MET A 10 -11.64 11.38 4.38
N ASN A 11 -11.86 11.94 3.20
CA ASN A 11 -12.76 13.09 2.99
C ASN A 11 -14.24 12.77 3.32
N LYS A 12 -14.61 11.48 3.33
CA LYS A 12 -15.97 11.02 3.64
C LYS A 12 -16.11 10.50 5.06
N ASN A 13 -15.08 10.65 5.92
CA ASN A 13 -15.02 10.03 7.25
C ASN A 13 -15.30 8.53 7.22
N LYS A 14 -14.82 7.84 6.17
CA LYS A 14 -14.94 6.39 6.02
C LYS A 14 -13.62 5.71 6.39
N LEU A 15 -13.74 4.55 7.04
CA LEU A 15 -12.61 3.67 7.31
C LEU A 15 -11.95 3.22 6.00
N SER A 16 -10.62 3.10 6.03
CA SER A 16 -9.82 2.50 4.96
C SER A 16 -8.99 1.39 5.53
N TYR A 17 -8.89 0.27 4.82
CA TYR A 17 -8.12 -0.90 5.22
C TYR A 17 -6.85 -0.96 4.40
N GLY A 18 -5.70 -1.05 5.08
CA GLY A 18 -4.41 -1.14 4.43
C GLY A 18 -3.55 -2.26 4.98
N CYS A 19 -2.49 -2.57 4.23
CA CYS A 19 -1.48 -3.56 4.61
C CYS A 19 -0.10 -2.89 4.59
N GLN A 20 0.71 -3.15 5.62
CA GLN A 20 2.10 -2.72 5.67
C GLN A 20 2.99 -3.80 5.07
N LEU A 21 3.88 -3.39 4.16
CA LEU A 21 4.88 -4.25 3.55
C LEU A 21 6.26 -3.71 3.88
N ASN A 22 7.08 -4.56 4.48
CA ASN A 22 8.47 -4.27 4.89
C ASN A 22 9.50 -5.10 4.10
N SER A 23 9.04 -5.91 3.15
CA SER A 23 9.88 -6.76 2.30
C SER A 23 9.89 -6.22 0.86
N PRO A 24 10.98 -6.43 0.10
CA PRO A 24 11.05 -6.07 -1.31
C PRO A 24 10.52 -7.18 -2.26
N SER A 25 9.69 -8.13 -1.78
CA SER A 25 9.21 -9.23 -2.63
C SER A 25 8.17 -8.76 -3.64
N SER A 26 8.50 -8.89 -4.93
CA SER A 26 7.59 -8.62 -6.06
C SER A 26 6.34 -9.51 -6.02
N GLU A 27 6.49 -10.76 -5.60
CA GLU A 27 5.40 -11.73 -5.52
C GLU A 27 4.38 -11.32 -4.46
N GLN A 28 4.87 -10.86 -3.29
CA GLN A 28 4.00 -10.34 -2.24
C GLN A 28 3.27 -9.07 -2.69
N ILE A 29 3.95 -8.17 -3.42
CA ILE A 29 3.35 -6.96 -3.98
C ILE A 29 2.22 -7.31 -4.96
N GLU A 30 2.44 -8.27 -5.86
CA GLU A 30 1.43 -8.72 -6.81
C GLU A 30 0.20 -9.31 -6.12
N LEU A 31 0.41 -10.19 -5.12
CA LEU A 31 -0.66 -10.77 -4.33
C LEU A 31 -1.45 -9.69 -3.57
N LEU A 32 -0.77 -8.72 -2.96
CA LEU A 32 -1.40 -7.59 -2.27
C LEU A 32 -2.18 -6.70 -3.22
N GLY A 33 -1.72 -6.54 -4.46
CA GLY A 33 -2.44 -5.82 -5.52
C GLY A 33 -3.81 -6.44 -5.84
N MET A 34 -3.97 -7.75 -5.64
CA MET A 34 -5.25 -8.45 -5.81
C MET A 34 -6.10 -8.54 -4.53
N ALA A 35 -5.50 -8.31 -3.36
CA ALA A 35 -6.14 -8.53 -2.06
C ALA A 35 -7.24 -7.52 -1.71
N GLY A 36 -7.37 -6.43 -2.46
CA GLY A 36 -8.48 -5.48 -2.32
C GLY A 36 -8.33 -4.45 -1.20
N PHE A 37 -7.11 -4.19 -0.71
CA PHE A 37 -6.83 -3.11 0.23
C PHE A 37 -7.03 -1.72 -0.41
N ASP A 38 -7.42 -0.73 0.40
CA ASP A 38 -7.55 0.67 -0.03
C ASP A 38 -6.19 1.34 -0.24
N PHE A 39 -5.17 0.89 0.49
CA PHE A 39 -3.79 1.35 0.37
C PHE A 39 -2.79 0.28 0.83
N ILE A 40 -1.57 0.36 0.33
CA ILE A 40 -0.42 -0.41 0.81
C ILE A 40 0.60 0.59 1.37
N LEU A 41 1.10 0.34 2.57
CA LEU A 41 2.15 1.12 3.20
C LEU A 41 3.49 0.43 2.96
N PHE A 42 4.31 1.01 2.09
CA PHE A 42 5.70 0.59 1.88
C PHE A 42 6.57 1.18 2.99
N ASP A 43 7.06 0.32 3.88
CA ASP A 43 7.90 0.72 5.00
C ASP A 43 9.36 0.81 4.57
N GLY A 44 9.76 2.00 4.13
CA GLY A 44 11.15 2.32 3.78
C GLY A 44 12.04 2.74 4.95
N GLU A 45 11.50 2.81 6.18
CA GLU A 45 12.29 3.18 7.37
C GLU A 45 12.82 1.94 8.08
N HIS A 46 11.93 0.97 8.32
CA HIS A 46 12.24 -0.24 9.07
C HIS A 46 12.28 -1.50 8.19
N GLY A 47 11.86 -1.39 6.92
CA GLY A 47 11.95 -2.46 5.92
C GLY A 47 13.21 -2.39 5.07
N THR A 48 13.42 -3.41 4.23
CA THR A 48 14.56 -3.48 3.28
C THR A 48 14.20 -2.91 1.91
N LEU A 49 13.24 -1.97 1.86
CA LEU A 49 12.82 -1.33 0.62
C LEU A 49 13.84 -0.25 0.24
N LEU A 50 14.48 -0.43 -0.92
CA LEU A 50 15.50 0.48 -1.44
C LEU A 50 14.98 1.19 -2.69
N LEU A 51 15.40 2.44 -2.88
CA LEU A 51 15.09 3.27 -4.05
C LEU A 51 16.03 3.00 -5.24
N THR A 52 17.07 2.18 -5.06
CA THR A 52 18.15 1.98 -6.04
C THR A 52 18.00 0.65 -6.76
N HIS A 53 18.08 0.69 -8.09
CA HIS A 53 18.53 -0.44 -8.91
C HIS A 53 20.06 -0.46 -8.94
#